data_AF-A0A0D2IX57-F1
#
_entry.id   AF-A0A0D2IX57-F1
#
_cell.length_a   1.000
_cell.length_b   1.000
_cell.length_c   1.000
_cell.angle_alpha   90.00
_cell.angle_beta   90.00
_cell.angle_gamma   90.00
#
_symmetry.space_group_name_H-M   'P 1'
#
loop_
_entity.id
_entity.type
_entity.pdbx_description
1 polymer ?
#
loop_
_entity_poly.entity_id
_entity_poly.type
_entity_poly.pdbx_seq_one_letter_code
_entity_poly.pdbx_strand_id
1 'polypeptide(L)'
;MGNRIATSQKLVKAAKILHMPILITTQNASKLGATVSELTSLVPDSTPEAIDKTAFSMLVPKLQSHLQTLTASPSEKLSVLLVGIETHICVTQTTLDLLAAGHKVYVIADGVSSCNAGERPVALQRLAREGAVVTTSESVLFELVGDAKDDKFRAVSGLVKETKEETKEAVETFCRL
;
A
#
# COMPACT_ATOMS: atom_id res chain seq x y z
N MET A 1 18.63 3.03 -11.06
CA MET A 1 18.02 2.23 -9.98
C MET A 1 16.78 2.98 -9.60
N GLY A 2 15.60 2.53 -10.04
CA GLY A 2 14.39 3.34 -9.94
C GLY A 2 14.01 3.68 -8.51
N ASN A 3 13.38 4.84 -8.36
CA ASN A 3 12.97 5.38 -7.08
C ASN A 3 11.94 4.45 -6.40
N ARG A 4 12.42 3.55 -5.54
CA ARG A 4 11.63 2.48 -4.89
C ARG A 4 10.56 2.99 -3.91
N ILE A 5 10.52 4.30 -3.64
CA ILE A 5 9.58 4.92 -2.72
C ILE A 5 8.55 5.81 -3.44
N ALA A 6 8.75 6.13 -4.72
CA ALA A 6 7.91 7.10 -5.45
C ALA A 6 6.42 6.73 -5.45
N THR A 7 6.10 5.46 -5.67
CA THR A 7 4.71 4.97 -5.64
C THR A 7 4.10 5.10 -4.25
N SER A 8 4.86 4.81 -3.19
CA SER A 8 4.39 5.01 -1.81
C SER A 8 4.16 6.50 -1.51
N GLN A 9 5.02 7.40 -1.98
CA GLN A 9 4.82 8.85 -1.86
C GLN A 9 3.56 9.32 -2.60
N LYS A 10 3.35 8.83 -3.83
CA LYS A 10 2.15 9.09 -4.62
C LYS A 10 0.89 8.65 -3.87
N LEU A 11 0.87 7.45 -3.31
CA LEU A 11 -0.29 6.95 -2.56
C LEU A 11 -0.52 7.70 -1.23
N VAL A 12 0.54 8.13 -0.53
CA VAL A 12 0.39 8.97 0.67
C VAL A 12 -0.25 10.31 0.32
N LYS A 13 0.22 10.96 -0.76
CA LYS A 13 -0.39 12.20 -1.27
C LYS A 13 -1.85 11.98 -1.69
N ALA A 14 -2.14 10.88 -2.39
CA ALA A 14 -3.48 10.54 -2.83
C ALA A 14 -4.42 10.22 -1.65
N ALA A 15 -3.94 9.52 -0.63
CA ALA A 15 -4.71 9.20 0.57
C ALA A 15 -5.19 10.49 1.27
N LYS A 16 -4.38 11.56 1.27
CA LYS A 16 -4.82 12.88 1.77
C LYS A 16 -5.97 13.46 0.95
N ILE A 17 -5.86 13.42 -0.38
CA ILE A 17 -6.90 13.93 -1.30
C ILE A 17 -8.20 13.14 -1.14
N LEU A 18 -8.09 11.83 -0.98
CA LEU A 18 -9.21 10.89 -0.90
C LEU A 18 -9.70 10.66 0.54
N HIS A 19 -9.14 11.37 1.52
CA HIS A 19 -9.45 11.25 2.95
C HIS A 19 -9.35 9.80 3.48
N MET A 20 -8.35 9.06 3.01
CA MET A 20 -8.10 7.68 3.41
C MET A 20 -7.18 7.62 4.63
N PRO A 21 -7.48 6.77 5.63
CA PRO A 21 -6.59 6.54 6.76
C PRO A 21 -5.30 5.85 6.30
N ILE A 22 -4.18 6.22 6.92
CA ILE A 22 -2.85 5.65 6.65
C ILE A 22 -2.38 4.93 7.92
N LEU A 23 -1.86 3.71 7.76
CA LEU A 23 -1.26 2.93 8.84
C LEU A 23 0.13 2.46 8.40
N ILE A 24 1.10 2.53 9.32
CA ILE A 24 2.50 2.24 9.05
C ILE A 24 2.99 1.17 10.02
N THR A 25 3.77 0.21 9.52
CA THR A 25 4.53 -0.72 10.36
C THR A 25 6.00 -0.70 9.99
N THR A 26 6.88 -0.90 10.97
CA THR A 26 8.30 -1.21 10.75
C THR A 26 8.57 -2.66 11.16
N GLN A 27 9.61 -3.26 10.58
CA GLN A 27 10.06 -4.60 10.97
C GLN A 27 11.32 -4.48 11.80
N ASN A 28 11.25 -4.74 13.10
CA ASN A 28 12.40 -4.66 14.02
C ASN A 28 13.25 -3.39 13.78
N ALA A 29 12.66 -2.22 14.01
CA ALA A 29 13.25 -0.93 13.67
C ALA A 29 14.64 -0.72 14.28
N SER A 30 14.91 -1.32 15.45
CA SER A 30 16.23 -1.30 16.08
C SER A 30 17.35 -1.89 15.21
N LYS A 31 17.02 -2.82 14.30
CA LYS A 31 17.95 -3.48 13.39
C LYS A 31 17.84 -3.01 11.95
N LEU A 32 16.63 -2.73 11.47
CA LEU A 32 16.36 -2.41 10.06
C LEU A 32 16.13 -0.92 9.80
N GLY A 33 16.11 -0.10 10.86
CA GLY A 33 15.84 1.33 10.78
C GLY A 33 14.35 1.67 10.82
N ALA A 34 14.06 2.95 10.99
CA ALA A 34 12.72 3.50 10.93
C ALA A 34 12.24 3.67 9.48
N THR A 35 10.96 3.99 9.32
CA THR A 35 10.42 4.44 8.03
C THR A 35 11.21 5.64 7.50
N VAL A 36 11.53 5.62 6.21
CA VAL A 36 12.32 6.67 5.55
C VAL A 36 11.65 8.06 5.64
N SER A 37 12.47 9.11 5.79
CA SER A 37 11.98 10.46 6.05
C SER A 37 11.19 11.05 4.87
N GLU A 38 11.48 10.59 3.65
CA GLU A 38 10.77 10.94 2.43
C GLU A 38 9.30 10.47 2.42
N LEU A 39 8.93 9.54 3.29
CA LEU A 39 7.54 9.14 3.53
C LEU A 39 6.97 9.78 4.79
N THR A 40 7.72 9.80 5.90
CA THR A 40 7.19 10.35 7.16
C THR A 40 6.96 11.85 7.09
N SER A 41 7.72 12.60 6.27
CA SER A 41 7.45 14.02 5.99
C SER A 41 6.17 14.27 5.19
N LEU A 42 5.63 13.24 4.54
CA LEU A 42 4.43 13.34 3.73
C LEU A 42 3.17 12.87 4.45
N VAL A 43 3.24 12.17 5.58
CA VAL A 43 2.02 11.71 6.27
C VAL A 43 1.40 12.83 7.11
N PRO A 44 0.06 12.87 7.27
CA PRO A 44 -0.57 13.80 8.20
C PRO A 44 -0.11 13.58 9.65
N ASP A 45 -0.05 14.64 10.46
CA ASP A 45 0.23 14.55 11.91
C ASP A 45 -0.81 13.72 12.67
N SER A 46 -2.02 13.57 12.11
CA SER A 46 -3.07 12.71 12.64
C SER A 46 -2.85 11.22 12.37
N THR A 47 -1.81 10.86 11.62
CA THR A 47 -1.46 9.45 11.35
C THR A 47 -0.93 8.82 12.64
N PRO A 48 -1.44 7.64 13.05
CA PRO A 48 -0.89 6.93 14.20
C PRO A 48 0.61 6.65 14.04
N GLU A 49 1.34 6.63 15.16
CA GLU A 49 2.75 6.24 15.15
C GLU A 49 2.95 4.86 14.51
N ALA A 50 4.07 4.72 13.81
CA ALA A 50 4.44 3.45 13.19
C ALA A 50 4.47 2.32 14.23
N ILE A 51 3.83 1.20 13.89
CA ILE A 51 3.80 0.01 14.74
C ILE A 51 5.02 -0.83 14.42
N ASP A 52 6.00 -0.85 15.34
CA ASP A 52 7.14 -1.76 15.22
C ASP A 52 6.73 -3.18 15.57
N LYS A 53 7.13 -4.14 14.73
CA LYS A 53 6.74 -5.55 14.85
C LYS A 53 7.89 -6.49 14.52
N THR A 54 7.80 -7.70 15.04
CA THR A 54 8.68 -8.83 14.70
C THR A 54 7.97 -9.86 13.82
N ALA A 55 6.64 -9.97 13.88
CA ALA A 55 5.86 -10.78 12.95
C ALA A 55 5.93 -10.21 11.53
N PHE A 56 6.01 -11.06 10.52
CA PHE A 56 6.10 -10.62 9.12
C PHE A 56 4.81 -9.95 8.64
N SER A 57 3.65 -10.53 8.97
CA SER A 57 2.35 -9.91 8.74
C SER A 57 2.21 -8.59 9.52
N MET A 58 1.58 -7.59 8.90
CA MET A 58 1.20 -6.34 9.56
C MET A 58 0.03 -6.53 10.52
N LEU A 59 -0.77 -7.60 10.39
CA LEU A 59 -2.01 -7.83 11.15
C LEU A 59 -1.75 -8.29 12.60
N VAL A 60 -0.85 -7.61 13.30
CA VAL A 60 -0.58 -7.77 14.73
C VAL A 60 -1.70 -7.15 15.57
N PRO A 61 -1.86 -7.52 16.86
CA PRO A 61 -2.96 -7.05 17.70
C PRO A 61 -3.14 -5.52 17.71
N LYS A 62 -2.03 -4.75 17.78
CA LYS A 62 -2.08 -3.28 17.75
C LYS A 62 -2.65 -2.75 16.44
N LEU A 63 -2.31 -3.34 15.29
CA LEU A 63 -2.89 -2.93 14.00
C LEU A 63 -4.36 -3.35 13.91
N GLN A 64 -4.70 -4.56 14.35
CA GLN A 64 -6.09 -5.04 14.39
C GLN A 64 -6.98 -4.10 15.19
N SER A 65 -6.52 -3.63 16.35
CA SER A 65 -7.25 -2.63 17.14
C SER A 65 -7.45 -1.32 16.37
N HIS A 66 -6.44 -0.84 15.63
CA HIS A 66 -6.61 0.35 14.78
C HIS A 66 -7.63 0.12 13.67
N LEU A 67 -7.59 -1.02 12.98
CA LEU A 67 -8.57 -1.34 11.94
C LEU A 67 -10.01 -1.34 12.48
N GLN A 68 -10.22 -1.84 13.70
CA GLN A 68 -11.53 -1.82 14.35
C GLN A 68 -12.04 -0.39 14.62
N THR A 69 -11.13 0.58 14.89
CA THR A 69 -11.54 1.99 15.06
C THR A 69 -11.95 2.67 13.75
N LEU A 70 -11.61 2.08 12.60
CA LEU A 70 -11.97 2.59 11.27
C LEU A 70 -13.32 2.07 10.76
N THR A 71 -13.95 1.16 11.50
CA THR A 71 -15.22 0.52 11.13
C THR A 71 -16.33 0.89 12.11
N ALA A 72 -17.56 1.01 11.63
CA ALA A 72 -18.72 1.23 12.48
C ALA A 72 -19.13 -0.03 13.27
N SER A 73 -18.71 -1.22 12.80
CA SER A 73 -18.98 -2.48 13.49
C SER A 73 -17.87 -3.52 13.28
N PRO A 74 -17.69 -4.51 14.19
CA PRO A 74 -16.68 -5.56 14.04
C PRO A 74 -16.85 -6.47 12.80
N SER A 75 -18.05 -6.53 12.22
CA SER A 75 -18.34 -7.31 11.03
C SER A 75 -18.05 -6.55 9.73
N GLU A 76 -17.94 -5.23 9.77
CA GLU A 76 -17.64 -4.40 8.61
C GLU A 76 -16.23 -4.70 8.10
N LYS A 77 -16.10 -4.88 6.79
CA LYS A 77 -14.84 -5.24 6.14
C LYS A 77 -14.30 -4.08 5.33
N LEU A 78 -13.08 -3.70 5.66
CA LEU A 78 -12.33 -2.68 4.96
C LEU A 78 -11.83 -3.15 3.58
N SER A 79 -11.62 -2.17 2.70
CA SER A 79 -10.77 -2.31 1.52
C SER A 79 -9.39 -1.74 1.85
N VAL A 80 -8.32 -2.50 1.60
CA VAL A 80 -6.96 -2.16 2.00
C VAL A 80 -6.07 -2.06 0.77
N LEU A 81 -5.49 -0.88 0.55
CA LEU A 81 -4.41 -0.69 -0.42
C LEU A 81 -3.08 -0.99 0.27
N LEU A 82 -2.30 -1.92 -0.28
CA LEU A 82 -1.05 -2.40 0.32
C LEU A 82 0.15 -2.09 -0.58
N VAL A 83 1.14 -1.41 0.00
CA VAL A 83 2.46 -1.10 -0.59
C VAL A 83 3.57 -1.42 0.41
N GLY A 84 4.80 -1.52 -0.10
CA GLY A 84 6.00 -1.70 0.72
C GLY A 84 6.80 -2.96 0.39
N ILE A 85 7.61 -3.38 1.35
CA ILE A 85 8.57 -4.48 1.18
C ILE A 85 8.53 -5.43 2.40
N GLU A 86 8.85 -6.71 2.25
CA GLU A 86 9.12 -7.41 0.98
C GLU A 86 7.86 -8.07 0.40
N THR A 87 7.72 -8.05 -0.93
CA THR A 87 6.54 -8.61 -1.64
C THR A 87 6.28 -10.05 -1.21
N HIS A 88 7.31 -10.89 -1.21
CA HIS A 88 7.21 -12.33 -0.94
C HIS A 88 7.17 -12.69 0.56
N ILE A 89 7.39 -11.73 1.46
CA ILE A 89 7.39 -11.95 2.92
C ILE A 89 6.28 -11.15 3.59
N CYS A 90 6.54 -9.90 3.95
CA CYS A 90 5.63 -9.08 4.76
C CYS A 90 4.35 -8.75 4.00
N VAL A 91 4.44 -8.34 2.73
CA VAL A 91 3.26 -8.03 1.91
C VAL A 91 2.42 -9.28 1.69
N THR A 92 3.05 -10.43 1.38
CA THR A 92 2.34 -11.69 1.18
C THR A 92 1.61 -12.13 2.44
N GLN A 93 2.29 -12.24 3.58
CA GLN A 93 1.66 -12.70 4.83
C GLN A 93 0.57 -11.73 5.30
N THR A 94 0.80 -10.42 5.17
CA THR A 94 -0.24 -9.41 5.47
C THR A 94 -1.47 -9.57 4.58
N THR A 95 -1.27 -9.79 3.29
CA THR A 95 -2.38 -9.97 2.34
C THR A 95 -3.21 -11.20 2.70
N LEU A 96 -2.55 -12.33 2.97
CA LEU A 96 -3.23 -13.59 3.33
C LEU A 96 -4.03 -13.44 4.63
N ASP A 97 -3.45 -12.82 5.66
CA ASP A 97 -4.13 -12.62 6.94
C ASP A 97 -5.32 -11.66 6.81
N LEU A 98 -5.19 -10.58 6.03
CA LEU A 98 -6.28 -9.64 5.76
C LEU A 98 -7.42 -10.31 4.99
N LEU A 99 -7.10 -11.12 3.97
CA LEU A 99 -8.09 -11.89 3.21
C LEU A 99 -8.79 -12.91 4.10
N ALA A 100 -8.06 -13.64 4.94
CA ALA A 100 -8.61 -14.59 5.90
C ALA A 100 -9.53 -13.90 6.93
N ALA A 101 -9.24 -12.65 7.30
CA ALA A 101 -10.10 -11.81 8.13
C ALA A 101 -11.31 -11.21 7.37
N GLY A 102 -11.43 -11.48 6.07
CA GLY A 102 -12.54 -11.06 5.21
C GLY A 102 -12.40 -9.66 4.60
N HIS A 103 -11.24 -9.01 4.73
CA HIS A 103 -10.98 -7.72 4.08
C HIS A 103 -10.75 -7.88 2.58
N LYS A 104 -11.10 -6.85 1.80
CA LYS A 104 -10.72 -6.77 0.40
C LYS A 104 -9.31 -6.17 0.31
N VAL A 105 -8.38 -6.86 -0.36
CA VAL A 105 -6.99 -6.41 -0.45
C VAL A 105 -6.61 -6.06 -1.87
N TYR A 106 -6.04 -4.87 -2.04
CA TYR A 106 -5.47 -4.34 -3.27
C TYR A 106 -3.95 -4.25 -3.13
N VAL A 107 -3.22 -5.15 -3.79
CA VAL A 107 -1.75 -5.12 -3.80
C VAL A 107 -1.30 -4.25 -4.97
N ILE A 108 -0.58 -3.17 -4.67
CA ILE A 108 -0.16 -2.20 -5.68
C ILE A 108 1.19 -2.64 -6.26
N ALA A 109 1.16 -3.27 -7.43
CA ALA A 109 2.30 -3.95 -8.05
C ALA A 109 3.50 -3.03 -8.31
N ASP A 110 3.25 -1.79 -8.72
CA ASP A 110 4.26 -0.74 -8.90
C ASP A 110 4.70 -0.07 -7.58
N GLY A 111 4.14 -0.48 -6.45
CA GLY A 111 4.47 0.00 -5.11
C GLY A 111 4.95 -1.09 -4.15
N VAL A 112 5.19 -2.31 -4.63
CA VAL A 112 5.76 -3.41 -3.84
C VAL A 112 7.05 -3.93 -4.47
N SER A 113 8.00 -4.32 -3.65
CA SER A 113 9.26 -4.87 -4.14
C SER A 113 9.86 -5.93 -3.22
N SER A 114 10.84 -6.66 -3.74
CA SER A 114 11.59 -7.72 -3.04
C SER A 114 13.08 -7.52 -3.31
N CYS A 115 13.94 -7.99 -2.41
CA CYS A 115 15.38 -7.97 -2.63
C CYS A 115 15.77 -8.73 -3.92
N ASN A 116 15.15 -9.89 -4.16
CA ASN A 116 15.30 -10.67 -5.38
C ASN A 116 14.17 -10.36 -6.37
N ALA A 117 14.52 -9.92 -7.58
CA ALA A 117 13.54 -9.52 -8.59
C ALA A 117 12.61 -10.67 -9.02
N GLY A 118 13.11 -11.91 -9.05
CA GLY A 118 12.34 -13.09 -9.47
C GLY A 118 11.27 -13.55 -8.48
N GLU A 119 11.37 -13.19 -7.20
CA GLU A 119 10.38 -13.57 -6.18
C GLU A 119 9.11 -12.72 -6.28
N ARG A 120 9.23 -11.47 -6.76
CA ARG A 120 8.12 -10.54 -6.87
C ARG A 120 6.99 -11.04 -7.78
N PRO A 121 7.21 -11.42 -9.05
CA PRO A 121 6.13 -11.90 -9.91
C PRO A 121 5.50 -13.21 -9.38
N VAL A 122 6.29 -14.11 -8.77
CA VAL A 122 5.78 -15.33 -8.14
C VAL A 122 4.81 -14.99 -6.99
N ALA A 123 5.22 -14.08 -6.10
CA ALA A 123 4.37 -13.62 -5.00
C ALA A 123 3.10 -12.93 -5.50
N LEU A 124 3.19 -12.02 -6.46
CA LEU A 124 2.03 -11.32 -7.03
C LEU A 124 1.05 -12.30 -7.68
N GLN A 125 1.52 -13.25 -8.49
CA GLN A 125 0.66 -14.27 -9.11
C GLN A 125 -0.03 -15.15 -8.05
N ARG A 126 0.68 -15.53 -6.99
CA ARG A 126 0.09 -16.25 -5.87
C ARG A 126 -1.02 -15.43 -5.22
N LEU A 127 -0.75 -14.19 -4.83
CA LEU A 127 -1.74 -13.34 -4.14
C LEU A 127 -2.99 -13.09 -4.98
N ALA A 128 -2.84 -12.95 -6.30
CA ALA A 128 -3.99 -12.87 -7.22
C ALA A 128 -4.87 -14.14 -7.16
N ARG A 129 -4.27 -15.33 -7.11
CA ARG A 129 -4.99 -16.61 -6.99
C ARG A 129 -5.69 -16.80 -5.64
N GLU A 130 -5.13 -16.22 -4.59
CA GLU A 130 -5.69 -16.25 -3.23
C GLU A 130 -6.84 -15.23 -3.05
N GLY A 131 -7.12 -14.40 -4.06
CA GLY A 131 -8.25 -13.47 -4.07
C GLY A 131 -7.89 -11.99 -3.84
N ALA A 132 -6.62 -11.64 -3.77
CA ALA A 132 -6.21 -10.23 -3.78
C ALA A 132 -6.38 -9.62 -5.17
N VAL A 133 -6.77 -8.35 -5.23
CA VAL A 133 -6.71 -7.57 -6.47
C VAL A 133 -5.28 -7.07 -6.64
N VAL A 134 -4.54 -7.63 -7.60
CA VAL A 134 -3.23 -7.10 -8.00
C VAL A 134 -3.45 -6.04 -9.07
N THR A 135 -3.12 -4.79 -8.76
CA THR A 135 -3.37 -3.61 -9.61
C THR A 135 -2.19 -2.65 -9.56
N THR A 136 -2.26 -1.50 -10.23
CA THR A 136 -1.25 -0.44 -10.19
C THR A 136 -1.77 0.82 -9.50
N SER A 137 -0.85 1.70 -9.10
CA SER A 137 -1.19 2.94 -8.39
C SER A 137 -2.11 3.83 -9.22
N GLU A 138 -1.87 3.97 -10.53
CA GLU A 138 -2.73 4.79 -11.39
C GLU A 138 -4.13 4.17 -11.55
N SER A 139 -4.19 2.84 -11.77
CA SER A 139 -5.47 2.14 -11.93
C SER A 139 -6.34 2.26 -10.69
N VAL A 140 -5.79 2.02 -9.49
CA VAL A 140 -6.58 2.07 -8.25
C VAL A 140 -7.04 3.49 -7.93
N LEU A 141 -6.24 4.51 -8.26
CA LEU A 141 -6.61 5.90 -8.00
C LEU A 141 -7.81 6.34 -8.85
N PHE A 142 -7.86 5.95 -10.12
CA PHE A 142 -9.04 6.22 -10.94
C PHE A 142 -10.23 5.32 -10.61
N GLU A 143 -10.00 4.08 -10.16
CA GLU A 143 -11.07 3.22 -9.61
C GLU A 143 -11.74 3.88 -8.38
N LEU A 144 -10.96 4.48 -7.48
CA LEU A 144 -11.46 5.18 -6.30
C LEU A 144 -12.22 6.46 -6.63
N VAL A 145 -11.84 7.17 -7.69
CA VAL A 145 -12.54 8.39 -8.15
C VAL A 145 -13.83 8.05 -8.90
N GLY A 146 -13.83 7.02 -9.74
CA GLY A 146 -15.01 6.49 -10.44
C GLY A 146 -15.55 7.34 -11.60
N ASP A 147 -15.57 8.67 -11.48
CA ASP A 147 -16.09 9.60 -12.50
C ASP A 147 -15.18 10.85 -12.63
N ALA A 148 -14.92 11.29 -13.86
CA ALA A 148 -14.19 12.54 -14.14
C ALA A 148 -14.94 13.82 -13.68
N LYS A 149 -16.22 13.70 -13.32
CA LYS A 149 -17.03 14.76 -12.71
C LYS A 149 -16.88 14.84 -11.19
N ASP A 150 -16.28 13.85 -10.55
CA ASP A 150 -16.04 13.87 -9.10
C ASP A 150 -15.18 15.08 -8.70
N ASP A 151 -15.46 15.64 -7.53
CA ASP A 151 -14.78 16.84 -7.04
C ASP A 151 -13.27 16.61 -6.80
N LYS A 152 -12.87 15.38 -6.49
CA LYS A 152 -11.47 14.99 -6.27
C LYS A 152 -10.73 14.67 -7.56
N PHE A 153 -11.43 14.50 -8.69
CA PHE A 153 -10.82 14.09 -9.97
C PHE A 153 -9.66 14.99 -10.37
N ARG A 154 -9.82 16.31 -10.32
CA ARG A 154 -8.78 17.26 -10.74
C ARG A 154 -7.51 17.14 -9.90
N ALA A 155 -7.66 16.93 -8.59
CA ALA A 155 -6.54 16.75 -7.68
C ALA A 155 -5.81 15.42 -7.92
N VAL A 156 -6.56 14.33 -8.08
CA VAL A 156 -6.00 13.01 -8.39
C VAL A 156 -5.32 13.00 -9.77
N SER A 157 -5.97 13.54 -10.79
CA SER A 157 -5.41 13.65 -12.15
C SER A 157 -4.14 14.52 -12.17
N GLY A 158 -4.13 15.63 -11.41
CA GLY A 158 -2.95 16.46 -11.23
C GLY A 158 -1.77 15.69 -10.63
N LEU A 159 -2.02 14.90 -9.59
CA LEU A 159 -1.02 14.05 -8.95
C LEU A 159 -0.50 12.93 -9.88
N VAL A 160 -1.39 12.29 -10.65
CA VAL A 160 -0.99 11.29 -11.66
C VAL A 160 -0.10 11.92 -12.72
N LYS A 161 -0.43 13.14 -13.17
CA LYS A 161 0.40 13.88 -14.13
C LYS A 161 1.75 14.29 -13.54
N GLU A 162 1.79 14.72 -12.29
CA GLU A 162 3.02 15.07 -11.56
C GLU A 162 3.97 13.88 -11.46
N THR A 163 3.44 12.67 -11.26
CA THR A 163 4.22 11.44 -10.98
C THR A 163 4.34 10.50 -12.18
N LYS A 164 4.13 11.02 -13.39
CA LYS A 164 4.01 10.23 -14.62
C LYS A 164 5.28 9.43 -14.92
N GLU A 165 6.44 10.06 -14.85
CA GLU A 165 7.70 9.42 -15.23
C GLU A 165 8.14 8.39 -14.17
N GLU A 166 7.93 8.68 -12.88
CA GLU A 166 8.17 7.73 -11.80
C GLU A 166 7.23 6.53 -11.89
N THR A 167 5.95 6.75 -12.22
CA THR A 167 4.98 5.66 -12.42
C THR A 167 5.40 4.78 -13.58
N LYS A 168 5.82 5.37 -14.70
CA LYS A 168 6.34 4.63 -15.86
C LYS A 168 7.54 3.76 -15.48
N GLU A 169 8.54 4.35 -14.80
CA GLU A 169 9.73 3.60 -14.36
C GLU A 169 9.36 2.47 -13.39
N ALA A 170 8.46 2.74 -12.44
CA ALA A 170 8.02 1.76 -11.45
C ALA A 170 7.27 0.58 -12.10
N VAL A 171 6.35 0.85 -13.03
CA VAL A 171 5.65 -0.21 -13.78
C VAL A 171 6.64 -1.02 -14.62
N GLU A 172 7.53 -0.35 -15.36
CA GLU A 172 8.56 -1.04 -16.16
C GLU A 172 9.53 -1.86 -15.31
N THR A 173 9.77 -1.48 -14.05
CA THR A 173 10.73 -2.19 -13.18
C THR A 173 10.06 -3.30 -12.36
N PHE A 174 8.89 -3.02 -11.79
CA PHE A 174 8.26 -3.87 -10.78
C PHE A 174 7.15 -4.75 -11.36
N CYS A 175 6.49 -4.34 -12.44
CA CYS A 175 5.37 -5.10 -13.02
C CYS A 175 5.80 -6.03 -14.17
N ARG A 176 7.10 -6.25 -14.40
CA ARG A 176 7.55 -7.31 -15.32
C ARG A 176 7.19 -8.67 -14.73
N LEU A 177 6.23 -9.34 -15.35
CA LEU A 177 5.79 -10.70 -15.04
C LEU A 177 6.72 -11.74 -15.68
#